data_AF-K1TWG4-F1
#
_entry.id   AF-K1TWG4-F1
#
_cell.length_a   1.000
_cell.length_b   1.000
_cell.length_c   1.000
_cell.angle_alpha   90.00
_cell.angle_beta   90.00
_cell.angle_gamma   90.00
#
_symmetry.space_group_name_H-M   'P 1'
#
loop_
_entity.id
_entity.type
_entity.pdbx_description
1 polymer ?
#
loop_
_entity_poly.entity_id
_entity_poly.type
_entity_poly.pdbx_seq_one_letter_code
_entity_poly.pdbx_strand_id
1 'polypeptide(L)'
;FSAIFDSNLTSIITGIILFYFGTGPIRGFATTLIIGILCSFFTAVFLTRIVYEHFMNKDKWLNLTFTTGISKNLMQNVNYNFMGMMKRSFTVFGAIIVICIISFFIRGLAQSIDFTGGRNFVVQFEQQVEPETVRDLLKKKITEDNVQAIALGTDKKTIRITTNYRINEDSPTIDSEIEEFLYQSLKDGNLLGEGTTLEIFIDRDNRVGGSIISSQKVGPSIADDIKTSAVWS
;
A
#
# COMPACT_ATOMS: atom_id res chain seq x y z
N PHE A 1 17.01 24.02 -18.57
CA PHE A 1 15.86 24.54 -17.80
C PHE A 1 14.53 24.06 -18.37
N SER A 2 14.21 24.34 -19.64
CA SER A 2 12.91 23.93 -20.26
C SER A 2 12.59 22.44 -20.11
N ALA A 3 13.52 21.52 -20.42
CA ALA A 3 13.28 20.07 -20.26
C ALA A 3 13.02 19.63 -18.80
N ILE A 4 13.65 20.28 -17.82
CA ILE A 4 13.47 19.97 -16.40
C ILE A 4 12.12 20.53 -15.92
N PHE A 5 11.76 21.73 -16.36
CA PHE A 5 10.48 22.34 -16.02
C PHE A 5 9.31 21.54 -16.60
N ASP A 6 9.38 21.17 -17.89
CA ASP A 6 8.34 20.42 -18.58
C ASP A 6 8.12 19.03 -17.95
N SER A 7 9.21 18.30 -17.68
CA SER A 7 9.15 16.98 -17.03
C SER A 7 8.54 17.01 -15.63
N ASN A 8 8.76 18.08 -14.85
CA ASN A 8 8.17 18.21 -13.51
C ASN A 8 6.75 18.78 -13.57
N LEU A 9 6.45 19.64 -14.55
CA LEU A 9 5.14 20.26 -14.73
C LEU A 9 4.07 19.22 -15.04
N THR A 10 4.34 18.25 -15.93
CA THR A 10 3.39 17.16 -16.21
C THR A 10 3.06 16.38 -14.92
N SER A 11 4.07 16.07 -14.10
CA SER A 11 3.85 15.37 -12.83
C SER A 11 3.08 16.20 -11.80
N ILE A 12 3.29 17.53 -11.75
CA ILE A 12 2.49 18.43 -10.92
C ILE A 12 1.03 18.44 -11.39
N ILE A 13 0.77 18.48 -12.70
CA ILE A 13 -0.59 18.40 -13.25
C ILE A 13 -1.26 17.08 -12.85
N THR A 14 -0.56 15.95 -12.97
CA THR A 14 -1.07 14.65 -12.48
C THR A 14 -1.36 14.69 -10.97
N GLY A 15 -0.46 15.27 -10.17
CA GLY A 15 -0.68 15.45 -8.74
C GLY A 15 -1.92 16.31 -8.41
N ILE A 16 -2.16 17.38 -9.17
CA ILE A 16 -3.34 18.24 -9.00
C ILE A 16 -4.62 17.47 -9.33
N ILE A 17 -4.63 16.70 -10.42
CA ILE A 17 -5.77 15.84 -10.79
C ILE A 17 -6.05 14.86 -9.65
N LEU A 18 -5.02 14.16 -9.15
CA LEU A 18 -5.17 13.24 -8.02
C LEU A 18 -5.63 13.93 -6.72
N PHE A 19 -5.28 15.20 -6.50
CA PHE A 19 -5.73 15.94 -5.32
C PHE A 19 -7.22 16.29 -5.36
N TYR A 20 -7.73 16.65 -6.55
CA TYR A 20 -9.13 16.99 -6.75
C TYR A 20 -10.04 15.76 -6.80
N PHE A 21 -9.64 14.73 -7.55
CA PHE A 21 -10.43 13.51 -7.74
C PHE A 21 -10.15 12.41 -6.71
N GLY A 22 -8.99 12.44 -6.04
CA GLY A 22 -8.63 11.45 -5.04
C GLY A 22 -9.36 11.60 -3.71
N THR A 23 -9.73 10.47 -3.10
CA THR A 23 -10.35 10.40 -1.78
C THR A 23 -9.37 9.89 -0.73
N GLY A 24 -9.54 10.35 0.53
CA GLY A 24 -8.80 9.90 1.71
C GLY A 24 -7.28 9.76 1.50
N PRO A 25 -6.74 8.52 1.39
CA PRO A 25 -5.30 8.28 1.21
C PRO A 25 -4.71 8.86 -0.09
N ILE A 26 -5.46 8.84 -1.20
CA ILE A 26 -4.95 9.28 -2.52
C ILE A 26 -4.66 10.78 -2.50
N ARG A 27 -5.51 11.56 -1.81
CA ARG A 27 -5.29 13.00 -1.63
C ARG A 27 -4.03 13.28 -0.80
N GLY A 28 -3.76 12.47 0.23
CA GLY A 28 -2.53 12.58 1.03
C GLY A 28 -1.26 12.20 0.24
N PHE A 29 -1.36 11.22 -0.65
CA PHE A 29 -0.29 10.92 -1.60
C PHE A 29 -0.05 12.08 -2.58
N ALA A 30 -1.12 12.66 -3.13
CA ALA A 30 -1.02 13.77 -4.05
C ALA A 30 -0.34 15.01 -3.45
N THR A 31 -0.66 15.38 -2.21
CA THR A 31 -0.02 16.53 -1.54
C THR A 31 1.47 16.31 -1.30
N THR A 32 1.86 15.13 -0.83
CA THR A 32 3.27 14.79 -0.61
C THR A 32 4.06 14.75 -1.92
N LEU A 33 3.47 14.22 -3.00
CA LEU A 33 4.06 14.23 -4.34
C LEU A 33 4.31 15.67 -4.83
N ILE A 34 3.31 16.55 -4.73
CA ILE A 34 3.44 17.96 -5.16
C ILE A 34 4.54 18.67 -4.38
N ILE A 35 4.55 18.54 -3.05
CA ILE A 35 5.59 19.16 -2.19
C ILE A 35 6.98 18.61 -2.54
N GLY A 36 7.08 17.30 -2.77
CA GLY A 36 8.33 16.64 -3.16
C GLY A 36 8.88 17.17 -4.49
N ILE A 37 8.02 17.33 -5.51
CA ILE A 37 8.41 17.89 -6.80
C ILE A 37 8.86 19.34 -6.66
N LEU A 38 8.13 20.17 -5.91
CA LEU A 38 8.51 21.57 -5.68
C LEU A 38 9.87 21.70 -4.97
N CYS A 39 10.10 20.90 -3.93
CA CYS A 39 11.36 20.88 -3.18
C CYS A 39 12.52 20.37 -4.06
N SER A 40 12.29 19.31 -4.83
CA SER A 40 13.28 18.76 -5.76
C SER A 40 13.62 19.76 -6.87
N PHE A 41 12.61 20.39 -7.48
CA PHE A 41 12.80 21.40 -8.51
C PHE A 41 13.56 22.62 -7.99
N PHE A 42 13.21 23.12 -6.80
CA PHE A 42 13.95 24.21 -6.16
C PHE A 42 15.40 23.82 -5.91
N THR A 43 15.65 22.63 -5.38
CA THR A 43 17.00 22.12 -5.13
C THR A 43 17.82 22.00 -6.42
N ALA A 44 17.22 21.46 -7.47
CA ALA A 44 17.85 21.25 -8.77
C ALA A 44 18.19 22.56 -9.49
N VAL A 45 17.37 23.62 -9.33
CA VAL A 45 17.58 24.91 -10.01
C VAL A 45 18.42 25.87 -9.17
N PHE A 46 18.01 26.14 -7.92
CA PHE A 46 18.64 27.16 -7.09
C PHE A 46 19.86 26.61 -6.34
N LEU A 47 19.71 25.50 -5.64
CA LEU A 47 20.79 24.96 -4.81
C LEU A 47 21.97 24.49 -5.67
N THR A 48 21.68 23.78 -6.76
CA THR A 48 22.71 23.33 -7.70
C THR A 48 23.46 24.52 -8.30
N ARG A 49 22.76 25.60 -8.67
CA ARG A 49 23.40 26.81 -9.19
C ARG A 49 24.30 27.50 -8.17
N ILE A 50 23.83 27.66 -6.94
CA ILE A 50 24.63 28.24 -5.84
C ILE A 50 25.87 27.39 -5.57
N VAL A 51 25.73 26.06 -5.52
CA VAL A 51 26.85 25.14 -5.33
C VAL A 51 27.84 25.28 -6.49
N TYR A 52 27.37 25.23 -7.74
CA TYR A 52 28.24 25.37 -8.91
C TYR A 52 28.99 26.71 -8.93
N GLU A 53 28.29 27.83 -8.73
CA GLU A 53 28.91 29.16 -8.70
C GLU A 53 29.91 29.30 -7.53
N HIS A 54 29.58 28.76 -6.34
CA HIS A 54 30.48 28.80 -5.18
C HIS A 54 31.75 27.96 -5.38
N PHE A 55 31.64 26.78 -5.99
CA PHE A 55 32.77 25.87 -6.20
C PHE A 55 33.61 26.25 -7.43
N MET A 56 33.03 26.82 -8.48
CA MET A 56 33.78 27.39 -9.61
C MET A 56 34.56 28.65 -9.21
N ASN A 57 33.99 29.54 -8.40
CA ASN A 57 34.66 30.77 -7.95
C ASN A 57 35.88 30.53 -7.05
N LYS A 58 36.13 29.29 -6.60
CA LYS A 58 37.29 28.91 -5.78
C LYS A 58 38.37 28.16 -6.57
N ASP A 59 38.29 28.08 -7.90
CA ASP A 59 39.18 27.32 -8.81
C ASP A 59 39.35 25.83 -8.47
N LYS A 60 38.67 25.31 -7.43
CA LYS A 60 38.82 23.94 -6.92
C LYS A 60 38.22 22.86 -7.82
N TRP A 61 37.39 23.23 -8.81
CA TRP A 61 36.68 22.31 -9.69
C TRP A 61 37.16 22.36 -11.16
N LEU A 62 38.16 23.20 -11.47
CA LEU A 62 38.71 23.33 -12.83
C LEU A 62 39.50 22.08 -13.28
N ASN A 63 39.97 21.25 -12.34
CA ASN A 63 40.77 20.05 -12.61
C ASN A 63 40.01 18.73 -12.36
N LEU A 64 38.69 18.68 -12.60
CA LEU A 64 37.96 17.42 -12.54
C LEU A 64 38.26 16.57 -13.78
N THR A 65 39.01 15.50 -13.59
CA THR A 65 39.22 14.48 -14.62
C THR A 65 37.93 13.67 -14.76
N PHE A 66 37.08 13.98 -15.74
CA PHE A 66 35.81 13.27 -16.03
C PHE A 66 36.00 11.83 -16.57
N THR A 67 37.19 11.27 -16.44
CA THR A 67 37.56 9.95 -16.96
C THR A 67 38.33 9.22 -15.87
N THR A 68 37.70 8.24 -15.24
CA THR A 68 38.40 7.16 -14.55
C THR A 68 38.78 6.10 -15.57
N GLY A 69 39.87 5.35 -15.37
CA GLY A 69 40.35 4.33 -16.33
C GLY A 69 39.29 3.32 -16.78
N ILE A 70 38.26 3.08 -15.95
CA ILE A 70 37.12 2.20 -16.24
C ILE A 70 36.04 2.88 -17.12
N SER A 71 35.83 4.19 -16.96
CA SER A 71 34.80 4.96 -17.66
C SER A 71 35.25 5.45 -19.04
N LYS A 72 36.58 5.47 -19.29
CA LYS A 72 37.19 6.05 -20.50
C LYS A 72 36.67 5.44 -21.82
N ASN A 73 36.09 4.24 -21.83
CA ASN A 73 35.50 3.60 -23.01
C ASN A 73 34.05 3.12 -22.78
N LEU A 74 33.43 3.44 -21.64
CA LEU A 74 32.08 2.99 -21.33
C LEU A 74 31.08 3.86 -22.09
N MET A 75 30.46 3.32 -23.15
CA MET A 75 29.47 4.00 -24.01
C MET A 75 30.02 5.00 -25.05
N GLN A 76 31.29 4.87 -25.46
CA GLN A 76 31.79 5.62 -26.63
C GLN A 76 31.39 4.90 -27.93
N ASN A 77 30.78 5.63 -28.87
CA ASN A 77 30.39 5.14 -30.21
C ASN A 77 29.50 3.87 -30.24
N VAL A 78 28.57 3.73 -29.29
CA VAL A 78 27.56 2.67 -29.31
C VAL A 78 26.49 2.97 -30.38
N ASN A 79 26.63 2.36 -31.55
CA ASN A 79 25.64 2.40 -32.63
C ASN A 79 24.65 1.23 -32.52
N TYR A 80 23.76 1.28 -31.52
CA TYR A 80 22.73 0.26 -31.38
C TYR A 80 21.52 0.60 -32.27
N ASN A 81 21.17 -0.30 -33.18
CA ASN A 81 20.03 -0.10 -34.09
C ASN A 81 18.70 -0.45 -33.39
N PHE A 82 18.24 0.45 -32.50
CA PHE A 82 16.95 0.33 -31.83
C PHE A 82 15.77 0.26 -32.81
N MET A 83 15.86 0.96 -33.94
CA MET A 83 14.81 0.99 -34.95
C MET A 83 14.62 -0.37 -35.64
N GLY A 84 15.71 -1.08 -35.92
CA GLY A 84 15.67 -2.42 -36.50
C GLY A 84 15.11 -3.49 -35.54
N MET A 85 15.34 -3.32 -34.23
CA MET A 85 14.84 -4.24 -33.21
C MET A 85 13.40 -3.93 -32.76
N MET A 86 12.88 -2.74 -33.07
CA MET A 86 11.56 -2.28 -32.67
C MET A 86 10.47 -3.33 -32.90
N LYS A 87 10.39 -3.93 -34.10
CA LYS A 87 9.36 -4.92 -34.42
C LYS A 87 9.42 -6.14 -33.49
N ARG A 88 10.61 -6.64 -33.19
CA ARG A 88 10.79 -7.81 -32.31
C ARG A 88 10.44 -7.47 -30.87
N SER A 89 10.92 -6.33 -30.35
CA SER A 89 10.62 -5.88 -28.99
C SER A 89 9.13 -5.63 -28.80
N PHE A 90 8.47 -4.94 -29.72
CA PHE A 90 7.03 -4.69 -29.65
C PHE A 90 6.22 -6.00 -29.73
N THR A 91 6.61 -6.97 -30.56
CA THR A 91 5.93 -8.28 -30.60
C THR A 91 6.08 -9.03 -29.27
N VAL A 92 7.27 -9.05 -28.67
CA VAL A 92 7.51 -9.73 -27.39
C VAL A 92 6.70 -9.07 -26.26
N PHE A 93 6.80 -7.75 -26.10
CA PHE A 93 6.04 -7.04 -25.07
C PHE A 93 4.53 -7.09 -25.31
N GLY A 94 4.10 -7.02 -26.57
CA GLY A 94 2.70 -7.19 -26.96
C GLY A 94 2.17 -8.58 -26.57
N ALA A 95 2.92 -9.64 -26.84
CA ALA A 95 2.55 -10.99 -26.42
C ALA A 95 2.46 -11.13 -24.89
N ILE A 96 3.40 -10.54 -24.15
CA ILE A 96 3.36 -10.50 -22.68
C ILE A 96 2.11 -9.78 -22.19
N ILE A 97 1.78 -8.62 -22.76
CA ILE A 97 0.57 -7.87 -22.39
C ILE A 97 -0.69 -8.70 -22.63
N VAL A 98 -0.79 -9.39 -23.78
CA VAL A 98 -1.92 -10.26 -24.09
C VAL A 98 -2.04 -11.40 -23.08
N ILE A 99 -0.93 -12.04 -22.72
CA ILE A 99 -0.92 -13.10 -21.70
C ILE A 99 -1.37 -12.55 -20.34
N CYS A 100 -0.91 -11.36 -19.95
CA CYS A 100 -1.33 -10.71 -18.70
C CYS A 100 -2.83 -10.39 -18.70
N ILE A 101 -3.37 -9.88 -19.81
CA ILE A 101 -4.80 -9.60 -19.96
C ILE A 101 -5.61 -10.90 -19.85
N ILE A 102 -5.20 -11.96 -20.55
CA ILE A 102 -5.86 -13.27 -20.47
C ILE A 102 -5.81 -13.81 -19.03
N SER A 103 -4.66 -13.73 -18.36
CA SER A 103 -4.53 -14.13 -16.96
C SER A 103 -5.43 -13.32 -16.03
N PHE A 104 -5.62 -12.02 -16.31
CA PHE A 104 -6.48 -11.14 -15.53
C PHE A 104 -7.95 -11.56 -15.62
N PHE A 105 -8.42 -11.96 -16.81
CA PHE A 105 -9.79 -12.45 -17.00
C PHE A 105 -10.03 -13.84 -16.38
N ILE A 106 -9.03 -14.72 -16.37
CA ILE A 106 -9.18 -16.08 -15.81
C ILE A 106 -9.13 -16.07 -14.28
N ARG A 107 -8.19 -15.34 -13.69
CA ARG A 107 -7.99 -15.33 -12.22
C ARG A 107 -8.87 -14.31 -11.49
N GLY A 108 -9.37 -13.30 -12.20
CA GLY A 108 -10.08 -12.18 -11.59
C GLY A 108 -9.17 -11.32 -10.69
N LEU A 109 -9.77 -10.34 -10.01
CA LEU A 109 -9.08 -9.56 -8.98
C LEU A 109 -9.40 -10.12 -7.60
N ALA A 110 -8.37 -10.27 -6.76
CA ALA A 110 -8.56 -10.44 -5.32
C ALA A 110 -8.99 -9.09 -4.74
N GLN A 111 -10.29 -8.88 -4.63
CA GLN A 111 -10.87 -7.63 -4.13
C GLN A 111 -10.66 -7.52 -2.61
N SER A 112 -10.22 -6.34 -2.17
CA SER A 112 -10.16 -6.01 -0.74
C SER A 112 -11.57 -5.89 -0.15
N ILE A 113 -11.68 -5.99 1.17
CA ILE A 113 -12.93 -5.81 1.93
C ILE A 113 -13.64 -4.47 1.66
N ASP A 114 -12.92 -3.44 1.23
CA ASP A 114 -13.51 -2.14 0.86
C ASP A 114 -14.41 -2.26 -0.38
N PHE A 115 -14.21 -3.29 -1.21
CA PHE A 115 -14.97 -3.57 -2.43
C PHE A 115 -15.89 -4.80 -2.33
N THR A 116 -15.65 -5.70 -1.37
CA THR A 116 -16.50 -6.88 -1.15
C THR A 116 -17.45 -6.73 0.04
N GLY A 117 -17.23 -5.73 0.90
CA GLY A 117 -17.82 -5.68 2.24
C GLY A 117 -17.04 -6.58 3.22
N GLY A 118 -17.14 -6.25 4.51
CA GLY A 118 -16.37 -6.97 5.52
C GLY A 118 -16.44 -6.34 6.92
N ARG A 119 -15.75 -6.98 7.86
CA ARG A 119 -15.59 -6.52 9.24
C ARG A 119 -14.10 -6.33 9.54
N ASN A 120 -13.78 -5.21 10.17
CA ASN A 120 -12.46 -4.89 10.68
C ASN A 120 -12.50 -4.89 12.21
N PHE A 121 -11.70 -5.74 12.83
CA PHE A 121 -11.49 -5.79 14.27
C PHE A 121 -10.07 -5.34 14.58
N VAL A 122 -9.93 -4.38 15.49
CA VAL A 122 -8.63 -3.97 16.00
C VAL A 122 -8.45 -4.60 17.37
N VAL A 123 -7.59 -5.60 17.46
CA VAL A 123 -7.30 -6.34 18.69
C VAL A 123 -5.96 -5.89 19.25
N GLN A 124 -5.93 -5.54 20.53
CA GLN A 124 -4.70 -5.33 21.28
C GLN A 124 -4.30 -6.62 21.98
N PHE A 125 -3.06 -7.05 21.83
CA PHE A 125 -2.46 -8.13 22.60
C PHE A 125 -1.52 -7.56 23.66
N GLU A 126 -1.33 -8.29 24.76
CA GLU A 126 -0.36 -7.90 25.80
C GLU A 126 1.08 -8.18 25.35
N GLN A 127 1.26 -9.34 24.70
CA GLN A 127 2.50 -9.80 24.11
C GLN A 127 2.64 -9.35 22.65
N GLN A 128 3.87 -9.35 22.14
CA GLN A 128 4.14 -9.08 20.74
C GLN A 128 3.68 -10.27 19.90
N VAL A 129 2.75 -10.05 18.97
CA VAL A 129 2.20 -11.12 18.13
C VAL A 129 2.51 -10.82 16.67
N GLU A 130 2.96 -11.84 15.94
CA GLU A 130 3.14 -11.70 14.49
C GLU A 130 1.80 -11.82 13.76
N PRO A 131 1.46 -10.88 12.85
CA PRO A 131 0.20 -10.92 12.12
C PRO A 131 0.00 -12.20 11.31
N GLU A 132 1.07 -12.83 10.85
CA GLU A 132 1.00 -14.09 10.10
C GLU A 132 0.43 -15.22 10.97
N THR A 133 0.84 -15.32 12.23
CA THR A 133 0.31 -16.31 13.18
C THR A 133 -1.19 -16.13 13.37
N VAL A 134 -1.66 -14.89 13.52
CA VAL A 134 -3.09 -14.58 13.65
C VAL A 134 -3.85 -14.95 12.38
N ARG A 135 -3.29 -14.60 11.22
CA ARG A 135 -3.88 -14.93 9.91
C ARG A 135 -4.01 -16.44 9.73
N ASP A 136 -2.99 -17.20 10.06
CA ASP A 136 -2.95 -18.64 9.82
C ASP A 136 -3.88 -19.40 10.79
N LEU A 137 -4.03 -18.92 12.03
CA LEU A 137 -5.03 -19.45 12.97
C LEU A 137 -6.46 -19.22 12.48
N LEU A 138 -6.74 -18.02 11.99
CA LEU A 138 -8.06 -17.67 11.47
C LEU A 138 -8.37 -18.38 10.16
N LYS A 139 -7.40 -18.54 9.25
CA LYS A 139 -7.54 -19.30 8.00
C LYS A 139 -7.85 -20.78 8.21
N LYS A 140 -7.42 -21.38 9.33
CA LYS A 140 -7.76 -22.78 9.66
C LYS A 140 -9.23 -22.97 10.01
N LYS A 141 -9.89 -21.92 10.52
CA LYS A 141 -11.29 -21.98 10.98
C LYS A 141 -12.27 -21.27 10.06
N ILE A 142 -11.81 -20.29 9.28
CA ILE A 142 -12.58 -19.57 8.27
C ILE A 142 -12.20 -20.13 6.90
N THR A 143 -13.13 -20.81 6.24
CA THR A 143 -12.94 -21.42 4.90
C THR A 143 -12.86 -20.37 3.78
N GLU A 144 -13.26 -19.13 4.04
CA GLU A 144 -13.25 -18.04 3.06
C GLU A 144 -11.87 -17.38 2.93
N ASP A 145 -11.44 -17.15 1.68
CA ASP A 145 -10.07 -16.80 1.31
C ASP A 145 -9.57 -15.40 1.75
N ASN A 146 -10.42 -14.53 2.31
CA ASN A 146 -10.10 -13.11 2.50
C ASN A 146 -9.87 -12.69 3.96
N VAL A 147 -9.17 -13.52 4.74
CA VAL A 147 -8.66 -13.11 6.06
C VAL A 147 -7.31 -12.39 5.91
N GLN A 148 -7.27 -11.14 6.35
CA GLN A 148 -6.04 -10.34 6.42
C GLN A 148 -5.76 -9.92 7.86
N ALA A 149 -4.49 -9.92 8.25
CA ALA A 149 -4.05 -9.44 9.55
C ALA A 149 -2.86 -8.52 9.35
N ILE A 150 -2.93 -7.31 9.93
CA ILE A 150 -1.91 -6.26 9.78
C ILE A 150 -1.60 -5.69 11.16
N ALA A 151 -0.32 -5.63 11.54
CA ALA A 151 0.08 -4.93 12.77
C ALA A 151 -0.13 -3.42 12.62
N LEU A 152 -0.75 -2.80 13.61
CA LEU A 152 -0.89 -1.36 13.73
C LEU A 152 0.19 -0.85 14.68
N GLY A 153 1.05 0.06 14.21
CA GLY A 153 2.16 0.59 14.99
C GLY A 153 3.43 -0.27 14.92
N THR A 154 4.48 0.18 15.62
CA THR A 154 5.80 -0.47 15.63
C THR A 154 5.96 -1.50 16.76
N ASP A 155 5.05 -1.48 17.74
CA ASP A 155 5.08 -2.38 18.89
C ASP A 155 4.60 -3.81 18.56
N LYS A 156 3.97 -4.00 17.39
CA LYS A 156 3.28 -5.23 16.95
C LYS A 156 2.34 -5.82 18.00
N LYS A 157 1.80 -4.99 18.90
CA LYS A 157 0.85 -5.42 19.92
C LYS A 157 -0.58 -5.20 19.47
N THR A 158 -0.82 -4.19 18.66
CA THR A 158 -2.13 -3.96 18.03
C THR A 158 -2.16 -4.63 16.67
N ILE A 159 -3.17 -5.46 16.40
CA ILE A 159 -3.36 -6.10 15.09
C ILE A 159 -4.76 -5.78 14.60
N ARG A 160 -4.83 -5.28 13.37
CA ARG A 160 -6.07 -5.16 12.60
C ARG A 160 -6.33 -6.48 11.90
N ILE A 161 -7.42 -7.12 12.25
CA ILE A 161 -7.93 -8.35 11.65
C ILE A 161 -9.10 -7.95 10.76
N THR A 162 -9.05 -8.40 9.52
CA THR A 162 -9.99 -8.05 8.47
C THR A 162 -10.54 -9.34 7.89
N THR A 163 -11.87 -9.48 7.89
CA THR A 163 -12.54 -10.69 7.40
C THR A 163 -13.85 -10.35 6.69
N ASN A 164 -14.16 -11.13 5.67
CA ASN A 164 -15.44 -11.12 4.95
C ASN A 164 -16.41 -12.20 5.45
N TYR A 165 -16.09 -12.88 6.56
CA TYR A 165 -16.91 -13.97 7.09
C TYR A 165 -18.35 -13.51 7.42
N ARG A 166 -19.32 -14.23 6.85
CA ARG A 166 -20.78 -14.01 7.02
C ARG A 166 -21.21 -12.55 6.82
N ILE A 167 -20.79 -11.93 5.71
CA ILE A 167 -21.18 -10.56 5.35
C ILE A 167 -22.62 -10.43 4.85
N ASN A 168 -23.20 -11.50 4.31
CA ASN A 168 -24.55 -11.50 3.71
C ASN A 168 -25.66 -11.81 4.71
N GLU A 169 -25.31 -12.10 5.97
CA GLU A 169 -26.25 -12.41 7.03
C GLU A 169 -26.46 -11.18 7.93
N ASP A 170 -27.66 -10.60 7.87
CA ASP A 170 -28.06 -9.43 8.65
C ASP A 170 -28.94 -9.81 9.85
N SER A 171 -28.51 -10.81 10.63
CA SER A 171 -29.12 -11.06 11.94
C SER A 171 -28.40 -10.27 13.05
N PRO A 172 -29.12 -9.66 14.00
CA PRO A 172 -28.52 -8.90 15.11
C PRO A 172 -27.64 -9.74 16.05
N THR A 173 -27.67 -11.07 15.94
CA THR A 173 -26.85 -12.00 16.74
C THR A 173 -25.49 -12.33 16.12
N ILE A 174 -25.28 -12.02 14.83
CA ILE A 174 -24.09 -12.44 14.09
C ILE A 174 -22.84 -11.72 14.58
N ASP A 175 -22.96 -10.46 14.99
CA ASP A 175 -21.81 -9.70 15.48
C ASP A 175 -21.28 -10.31 16.78
N SER A 176 -22.15 -10.74 17.70
CA SER A 176 -21.76 -11.47 18.90
C SER A 176 -21.18 -12.86 18.61
N GLU A 177 -21.74 -13.60 17.65
CA GLU A 177 -21.22 -14.91 17.24
C GLU A 177 -19.80 -14.80 16.64
N ILE A 178 -19.53 -13.73 15.89
CA ILE A 178 -18.21 -13.49 15.30
C ILE A 178 -17.20 -13.05 16.35
N GLU A 179 -17.60 -12.22 17.31
CA GLU A 179 -16.74 -11.85 18.44
C GLU A 179 -16.40 -13.08 19.30
N GLU A 180 -17.38 -13.96 19.56
CA GLU A 180 -17.14 -15.23 20.26
C GLU A 180 -16.22 -16.15 19.46
N PHE A 181 -16.47 -16.30 18.15
CA PHE A 181 -15.62 -17.08 17.27
C PHE A 181 -14.18 -16.56 17.23
N LEU A 182 -14.00 -15.22 17.18
CA LEU A 182 -12.69 -14.58 17.18
C LEU A 182 -11.97 -14.85 18.51
N TYR A 183 -12.66 -14.72 19.64
CA TYR A 183 -12.12 -15.04 20.95
C TYR A 183 -11.67 -16.51 21.04
N GLN A 184 -12.53 -17.46 20.63
CA GLN A 184 -12.17 -18.89 20.64
C GLN A 184 -10.97 -19.18 19.72
N SER A 185 -10.89 -18.51 18.57
CA SER A 185 -9.78 -18.65 17.63
C SER A 185 -8.45 -18.14 18.20
N LEU A 186 -8.47 -17.02 18.91
CA LEU A 186 -7.27 -16.44 19.53
C LEU A 186 -6.87 -17.14 20.83
N LYS A 187 -7.84 -17.65 21.58
CA LYS A 187 -7.62 -18.46 22.79
C LYS A 187 -6.98 -19.81 22.45
N ASP A 188 -7.49 -20.51 21.45
CA ASP A 188 -6.89 -21.78 20.98
C ASP A 188 -5.46 -21.58 20.47
N GLY A 189 -5.15 -20.38 19.97
CA GLY A 189 -3.80 -19.99 19.56
C GLY A 189 -2.87 -19.57 20.70
N ASN A 190 -3.34 -19.59 21.96
CA ASN A 190 -2.63 -19.09 23.14
C ASN A 190 -2.10 -17.65 22.99
N LEU A 191 -2.84 -16.82 22.25
CA LEU A 191 -2.44 -15.43 21.96
C LEU A 191 -2.99 -14.44 22.99
N LEU A 192 -4.02 -14.84 23.74
CA LEU A 192 -4.64 -14.07 24.83
C LEU A 192 -3.97 -14.39 26.18
N GLY A 193 -3.98 -13.43 27.11
CA GLY A 193 -3.46 -13.62 28.46
C GLY A 193 -4.22 -14.70 29.25
N GLU A 194 -3.53 -15.35 30.21
CA GLU A 194 -4.17 -16.34 31.08
C GLU A 194 -5.27 -15.70 31.93
N GLY A 195 -6.54 -16.03 31.65
CA GLY A 195 -7.71 -15.53 32.39
C GLY A 195 -8.61 -14.57 31.62
N THR A 196 -8.31 -14.24 30.36
CA THR A 196 -9.20 -13.44 29.50
C THR A 196 -10.52 -14.18 29.27
N THR A 197 -11.65 -13.59 29.70
CA THR A 197 -13.00 -14.07 29.40
C THR A 197 -13.57 -13.37 28.17
N LEU A 198 -14.64 -13.91 27.59
CA LEU A 198 -15.33 -13.30 26.45
C LEU A 198 -15.78 -11.87 26.77
N GLU A 199 -16.26 -11.62 28.00
CA GLU A 199 -16.69 -10.30 28.46
C GLU A 199 -15.53 -9.29 28.49
N ILE A 200 -14.35 -9.71 28.97
CA ILE A 200 -13.13 -8.87 29.01
C ILE A 200 -12.61 -8.60 27.58
N PHE A 201 -12.76 -9.57 26.67
CA PHE A 201 -12.30 -9.44 25.29
C PHE A 201 -13.13 -8.45 24.47
N ILE A 202 -14.45 -8.41 24.70
CA ILE A 202 -15.39 -7.52 24.00
C ILE A 202 -15.40 -6.12 24.62
N ASP A 203 -15.04 -5.99 25.91
CA ASP A 203 -14.90 -4.72 26.59
C ASP A 203 -13.81 -3.86 25.92
N ARG A 204 -14.22 -2.74 25.32
CA ARG A 204 -13.35 -1.84 24.56
C ARG A 204 -12.51 -0.92 25.47
N ASP A 205 -12.94 -0.76 26.71
CA ASP A 205 -12.27 0.09 27.69
C ASP A 205 -11.27 -0.70 28.52
N ASN A 206 -11.53 -2.00 28.74
CA ASN A 206 -10.61 -2.90 29.41
C ASN A 206 -9.55 -3.45 28.45
N ARG A 207 -8.26 -3.28 28.77
CA ARG A 207 -7.12 -3.71 27.93
C ARG A 207 -6.33 -4.88 28.51
N VAL A 208 -6.83 -5.46 29.60
CA VAL A 208 -6.16 -6.56 30.32
C VAL A 208 -6.42 -7.88 29.59
N GLY A 209 -5.36 -8.66 29.34
CA GLY A 209 -5.43 -9.99 28.72
C GLY A 209 -5.63 -10.01 27.20
N GLY A 210 -5.75 -8.83 26.59
CA GLY A 210 -5.98 -8.62 25.17
C GLY A 210 -7.47 -8.47 24.81
N SER A 211 -7.82 -7.37 24.15
CA SER A 211 -9.22 -6.98 23.89
C SER A 211 -9.39 -6.28 22.54
N ILE A 212 -10.64 -6.22 22.07
CA ILE A 212 -11.03 -5.48 20.87
C ILE A 212 -11.09 -3.99 21.21
N ILE A 213 -10.20 -3.19 20.65
CA ILE A 213 -10.23 -1.72 20.77
C ILE A 213 -11.34 -1.13 19.90
N SER A 214 -11.54 -1.69 18.70
CA SER A 214 -12.49 -1.15 17.73
C SER A 214 -13.02 -2.22 16.80
N SER A 215 -14.31 -2.14 16.49
CA SER A 215 -14.97 -2.95 15.46
C SER A 215 -15.64 -2.01 14.46
N GLN A 216 -15.34 -2.21 13.17
CA GLN A 216 -15.93 -1.47 12.06
C GLN A 216 -16.52 -2.45 11.06
N LYS A 217 -17.82 -2.33 10.76
CA LYS A 217 -18.51 -3.10 9.71
C LYS A 217 -18.66 -2.21 8.48
N VAL A 218 -18.25 -2.71 7.31
CA VAL A 218 -18.59 -2.15 6.01
C VAL A 218 -19.64 -3.06 5.40
N GLY A 219 -20.85 -2.54 5.23
CA GLY A 219 -21.96 -3.27 4.64
C GLY A 219 -21.76 -3.51 3.15
N PRO A 220 -22.33 -4.60 2.59
CA PRO A 220 -22.20 -4.93 1.17
C PRO A 220 -22.74 -3.82 0.26
N SER A 221 -23.80 -3.11 0.65
CA SER A 221 -24.33 -1.96 -0.11
C SER A 221 -23.35 -0.79 -0.20
N ILE A 222 -22.67 -0.45 0.91
CA ILE A 222 -21.63 0.59 0.91
C ILE A 222 -20.42 0.16 0.08
N ALA A 223 -20.05 -1.12 0.13
CA ALA A 223 -18.97 -1.66 -0.69
C ALA A 223 -19.31 -1.62 -2.19
N ASP A 224 -20.54 -1.93 -2.57
CA ASP A 224 -21.04 -1.82 -3.95
C ASP A 224 -21.04 -0.36 -4.43
N ASP A 225 -21.41 0.59 -3.57
CA ASP A 225 -21.33 2.02 -3.87
C ASP A 225 -19.87 2.47 -4.08
N ILE A 226 -18.93 2.02 -3.23
CA ILE A 226 -17.50 2.29 -3.37
C ILE A 226 -16.96 1.70 -4.67
N LYS A 227 -17.33 0.46 -5.00
CA LYS A 227 -16.94 -0.23 -6.23
C LYS A 227 -17.45 0.51 -7.47
N THR A 228 -18.71 0.91 -7.45
CA THR A 228 -19.31 1.68 -8.54
C THR A 228 -18.62 3.03 -8.68
N SER A 229 -18.44 3.75 -7.57
CA SER A 229 -17.76 5.05 -7.54
C SER A 229 -16.33 4.95 -8.07
N ALA A 230 -15.60 3.87 -7.74
CA ALA A 230 -14.23 3.64 -8.20
C ALA A 230 -14.12 3.35 -9.71
N VAL A 231 -15.18 2.83 -10.36
CA VAL A 231 -15.21 2.65 -11.81
C VAL A 231 -15.44 3.99 -12.54
N TRP A 232 -16.17 4.91 -11.90
CA TRP A 232 -16.52 6.21 -12.47
C TRP A 232 -15.57 7.37 -12.09
N SER A 233 -14.67 7.16 -11.12
CA SER A 233 -13.66 8.14 -10.69
C SER A 233 -12.37 8.04 -11.50
#